data_AF-A0A930AQM4-F1
#
_entry.id   AF-A0A930AQM4-F1
#
_cell.length_a   1.000
_cell.length_b   1.000
_cell.length_c   1.000
_cell.angle_alpha   90.00
_cell.angle_beta   90.00
_cell.angle_gamma   90.00
#
_symmetry.space_group_name_H-M   'P 1'
#
loop_
_entity.id
_entity.type
_entity.pdbx_description
1 polymer ?
#
loop_
_entity_poly.entity_id
_entity_poly.type
_entity_poly.pdbx_seq_one_letter_code
_entity_poly.pdbx_strand_id
1 'polypeptide(L)'
;MKITFYLVRHGETLFNHLGRMQGSCDSPLTERGIAQAHETSNRLKDVWFDHIYSSPSERAWNTADIIAKDREIRPVLLSGLHEMSFGRLEAARHTAHAEEIRQCRESLDYSSAGGESPAMMETRIRKTLQTIIDEAEDGDRILLVGHGMYQICTMKYLLGVDIDALHQECDTTGHSMIPNGGIMVFTYEDGEYQIQQVPVEPKNFVYKMEEKTVHLYYVRHGETLFNHYNRMQGRSDSPLTAQGIEQVKLSGKALHNIDFAFAYCSTAERARDTAAYILESHDITAIPNQDLREINFGTYEARVRDAIMDELYERFNPRVDFSDVGGESEEQVVERIDRILKLVVSRAKDGENVLLIAHGSLYMTLLKHLFNIYRADLTEQKKAEGKHIMPNGGIAKFTYSHGTYHLEQLMITPEEFMEVK
;
A
#
# COMPACT_ATOMS: atom_id res chain seq x y z
N MET A 1 3.84 14.33 -15.16
CA MET A 1 3.79 13.00 -14.53
C MET A 1 4.80 12.96 -13.40
N LYS A 2 4.36 12.63 -12.18
CA LYS A 2 5.18 12.53 -10.99
C LYS A 2 5.24 11.09 -10.49
N ILE A 3 6.44 10.55 -10.30
CA ILE A 3 6.70 9.21 -9.76
C ILE A 3 7.60 9.34 -8.53
N THR A 4 7.34 8.56 -7.48
CA THR A 4 8.20 8.50 -6.28
C THR A 4 8.90 7.16 -6.19
N PHE A 5 10.22 7.17 -6.21
CA PHE A 5 11.06 5.97 -6.07
C PHE A 5 11.57 5.82 -4.64
N TYR A 6 11.46 4.60 -4.12
CA TYR A 6 12.08 4.15 -2.88
C TYR A 6 13.15 3.14 -3.24
N LEU A 7 14.43 3.51 -3.15
CA LEU A 7 15.54 2.60 -3.45
C LEU A 7 16.14 2.07 -2.16
N VAL A 8 15.94 0.78 -1.92
CA VAL A 8 16.38 0.05 -0.74
C VAL A 8 17.65 -0.75 -1.04
N ARG A 9 18.65 -0.67 -0.17
CA ARG A 9 19.80 -1.58 -0.21
C ARG A 9 19.44 -2.89 0.47
N HIS A 10 19.87 -4.02 -0.10
CA HIS A 10 19.78 -5.32 0.56
C HIS A 10 20.33 -5.32 2.01
N GLY A 11 19.83 -6.23 2.84
CA GLY A 11 20.34 -6.45 4.21
C GLY A 11 21.82 -6.91 4.23
N GLU A 12 22.46 -6.87 5.40
CA GLU A 12 23.84 -7.33 5.59
C GLU A 12 24.02 -8.77 5.08
N THR A 13 25.04 -8.98 4.25
CA THR A 13 25.42 -10.31 3.74
C THR A 13 26.62 -10.88 4.48
N LEU A 14 26.87 -12.18 4.29
CA LEU A 14 28.09 -12.82 4.77
C LEU A 14 29.36 -12.12 4.23
N PHE A 15 29.37 -11.65 2.97
CA PHE A 15 30.53 -10.92 2.44
C PHE A 15 30.68 -9.53 3.04
N ASN A 16 29.58 -8.82 3.35
CA ASN A 16 29.67 -7.56 4.09
C ASN A 16 30.28 -7.79 5.47
N HIS A 17 29.79 -8.81 6.20
CA HIS A 17 30.30 -9.18 7.51
C HIS A 17 31.80 -9.55 7.49
N LEU A 18 32.26 -10.23 6.43
CA LEU A 18 33.65 -10.65 6.26
C LEU A 18 34.55 -9.59 5.61
N GLY A 19 34.04 -8.38 5.33
CA GLY A 19 34.81 -7.32 4.69
C GLY A 19 35.31 -7.70 3.29
N ARG A 20 34.41 -8.23 2.44
CA ARG A 20 34.71 -8.62 1.06
C ARG A 20 33.95 -7.75 0.06
N MET A 21 34.61 -7.48 -1.07
CA MET A 21 33.98 -6.88 -2.24
C MET A 21 32.85 -7.77 -2.75
N GLN A 22 31.69 -7.19 -3.00
CA GLN A 22 30.52 -7.91 -3.48
C GLN A 22 29.78 -7.07 -4.52
N GLY A 23 30.13 -7.32 -5.79
CA GLY A 23 29.47 -6.74 -6.95
C GLY A 23 28.50 -7.75 -7.54
N SER A 24 28.90 -8.36 -8.66
CA SER A 24 28.14 -9.41 -9.35
C SER A 24 28.13 -10.74 -8.60
N CYS A 25 29.12 -11.02 -7.75
CA CYS A 25 29.10 -12.22 -6.91
C CYS A 25 28.03 -12.10 -5.80
N ASP A 26 27.61 -13.25 -5.25
CA ASP A 26 26.59 -13.26 -4.21
C ASP A 26 26.99 -14.03 -2.95
N SER A 27 26.34 -13.69 -1.86
CA SER A 27 26.44 -14.37 -0.58
C SER A 27 25.13 -14.15 0.20
N PRO A 28 24.71 -15.12 1.02
CA PRO A 28 23.42 -15.03 1.70
C PRO A 28 23.38 -13.87 2.69
N LEU A 29 22.16 -13.42 3.00
CA LEU A 29 21.91 -12.51 4.12
C LEU A 29 22.34 -13.17 5.43
N THR A 30 22.90 -12.38 6.35
CA THR A 30 23.09 -12.81 7.75
C THR A 30 21.76 -12.73 8.51
N GLU A 31 21.69 -13.29 9.71
CA GLU A 31 20.53 -13.08 10.60
C GLU A 31 20.27 -11.59 10.85
N ARG A 32 21.34 -10.80 10.97
CA ARG A 32 21.26 -9.34 11.07
C ARG A 32 20.70 -8.72 9.79
N GLY A 33 21.12 -9.20 8.62
CA GLY A 33 20.58 -8.75 7.33
C GLY A 33 19.08 -9.03 7.18
N ILE A 34 18.62 -10.19 7.65
CA ILE A 34 17.20 -10.53 7.69
C ILE A 34 16.44 -9.61 8.64
N ALA A 35 16.99 -9.34 9.83
CA ALA A 35 16.39 -8.40 10.78
C ALA A 35 16.30 -6.98 10.20
N GLN A 36 17.32 -6.52 9.48
CA GLN A 36 17.30 -5.24 8.76
C GLN A 36 16.20 -5.20 7.71
N ALA A 37 16.02 -6.27 6.92
CA ALA A 37 14.95 -6.33 5.92
C ALA A 37 13.54 -6.25 6.55
N HIS A 38 13.33 -6.92 7.69
CA HIS A 38 12.08 -6.78 8.46
C HIS A 38 11.88 -5.38 9.02
N GLU A 39 12.95 -4.75 9.49
CA GLU A 39 12.88 -3.37 9.97
C GLU A 39 12.53 -2.40 8.84
N THR A 40 13.14 -2.56 7.66
CA THR A 40 12.79 -1.82 6.45
C THR A 40 11.33 -2.04 6.07
N SER A 41 10.85 -3.29 6.09
CA SER A 41 9.44 -3.62 5.83
C SER A 41 8.50 -2.89 6.78
N ASN A 42 8.77 -2.94 8.08
CA ASN A 42 7.99 -2.25 9.11
C ASN A 42 7.97 -0.72 8.91
N ARG A 43 9.07 -0.14 8.44
CA ARG A 43 9.21 1.30 8.21
C ARG A 43 8.51 1.77 6.95
N LEU A 44 8.36 0.87 5.98
CA LEU A 44 7.63 1.13 4.73
C LEU A 44 6.17 0.66 4.79
N LYS A 45 5.69 0.09 5.90
CA LYS A 45 4.34 -0.51 6.00
C LYS A 45 3.20 0.45 5.61
N ASP A 46 3.40 1.75 5.83
CA ASP A 46 2.41 2.79 5.54
C ASP A 46 2.62 3.43 4.16
N VAL A 47 3.68 3.05 3.46
CA VAL A 47 3.93 3.45 2.06
C VAL A 47 3.20 2.48 1.15
N TRP A 48 2.27 2.99 0.35
CA TRP A 48 1.72 2.25 -0.77
C TRP A 48 2.75 2.13 -1.89
N PHE A 49 2.82 0.97 -2.53
CA PHE A 49 3.63 0.75 -3.71
C PHE A 49 2.72 0.23 -4.82
N ASP A 50 2.83 0.82 -6.00
CA ASP A 50 2.17 0.39 -7.23
C ASP A 50 3.02 -0.71 -7.90
N HIS A 51 4.34 -0.57 -7.79
CA HIS A 51 5.31 -1.53 -8.31
C HIS A 51 6.44 -1.82 -7.33
N ILE A 52 6.91 -3.07 -7.31
CA ILE A 52 8.11 -3.49 -6.59
C ILE A 52 9.04 -4.19 -7.58
N TYR A 53 10.27 -3.70 -7.73
CA TYR A 53 11.31 -4.30 -8.53
C TYR A 53 12.50 -4.71 -7.66
N SER A 54 13.13 -5.83 -8.01
CA SER A 54 14.33 -6.31 -7.31
C SER A 54 15.43 -6.71 -8.28
N SER A 55 16.67 -6.44 -7.88
CA SER A 55 17.84 -7.05 -8.51
C SER A 55 17.76 -8.58 -8.45
N PRO A 56 18.15 -9.30 -9.51
CA PRO A 56 18.19 -10.77 -9.52
C PRO A 56 19.15 -11.44 -8.53
N SER A 57 20.10 -10.72 -7.93
CA SER A 57 20.91 -11.25 -6.82
C SER A 57 20.01 -11.72 -5.66
N GLU A 58 20.28 -12.92 -5.14
CA GLU A 58 19.52 -13.57 -4.07
C GLU A 58 19.41 -12.68 -2.82
N ARG A 59 20.48 -11.97 -2.44
CA ARG A 59 20.45 -11.02 -1.30
C ARG A 59 19.41 -9.91 -1.46
N ALA A 60 19.24 -9.39 -2.67
CA ALA A 60 18.31 -8.32 -2.98
C ALA A 60 16.90 -8.87 -3.14
N TRP A 61 16.76 -10.02 -3.80
CA TRP A 61 15.50 -10.75 -3.90
C TRP A 61 14.93 -11.09 -2.51
N ASN A 62 15.71 -11.71 -1.63
CA ASN A 62 15.27 -12.06 -0.28
C ASN A 62 14.86 -10.83 0.53
N THR A 63 15.56 -9.70 0.36
CA THR A 63 15.17 -8.44 1.00
C THR A 63 13.83 -7.93 0.45
N ALA A 64 13.63 -7.97 -0.88
CA ALA A 64 12.39 -7.54 -1.52
C ALA A 64 11.19 -8.42 -1.15
N ASP A 65 11.40 -9.75 -1.09
CA ASP A 65 10.38 -10.72 -0.70
C ASP A 65 9.89 -10.48 0.74
N ILE A 66 10.82 -10.19 1.67
CA ILE A 66 10.48 -9.82 3.04
C ILE A 66 9.67 -8.51 3.11
N ILE A 67 10.02 -7.50 2.31
CA ILE A 67 9.28 -6.22 2.28
C ILE A 67 7.90 -6.36 1.63
N ALA A 68 7.77 -7.26 0.66
CA ALA A 68 6.53 -7.49 -0.07
C ALA A 68 5.57 -8.47 0.60
N LYS A 69 6.01 -9.22 1.62
CA LYS A 69 5.28 -10.35 2.21
C LYS A 69 3.82 -10.07 2.58
N ASP A 70 3.55 -8.90 3.19
CA ASP A 70 2.22 -8.53 3.67
C ASP A 70 1.47 -7.61 2.68
N ARG A 71 1.90 -7.59 1.42
CA ARG A 71 1.35 -6.77 0.34
C ARG A 71 0.73 -7.65 -0.75
N GLU A 72 -0.22 -7.09 -1.48
CA GLU A 72 -0.87 -7.80 -2.60
C GLU A 72 0.02 -7.90 -3.84
N ILE A 73 0.97 -6.98 -3.99
CA ILE A 73 1.90 -6.94 -5.11
C ILE A 73 3.18 -7.73 -4.82
N ARG A 74 3.64 -8.48 -5.81
CA ARG A 74 4.87 -9.28 -5.72
C ARG A 74 6.05 -8.55 -6.40
N PRO A 75 7.28 -8.72 -5.89
CA PRO A 75 8.45 -8.18 -6.56
C PRO A 75 8.65 -8.78 -7.95
N VAL A 76 9.01 -7.93 -8.91
CA VAL A 76 9.41 -8.33 -10.26
C VAL A 76 10.93 -8.23 -10.38
N LEU A 77 11.55 -9.26 -10.94
CA LEU A 77 12.98 -9.27 -11.21
C LEU A 77 13.33 -8.31 -12.35
N LEU A 78 14.26 -7.39 -12.08
CA LEU A 78 14.73 -6.42 -13.07
C LEU A 78 16.26 -6.42 -13.12
N SER A 79 16.82 -7.04 -14.15
CA SER A 79 18.28 -7.21 -14.32
C SER A 79 19.05 -5.89 -14.41
N GLY A 80 18.36 -4.80 -14.77
CA GLY A 80 18.92 -3.46 -14.76
C GLY A 80 19.40 -3.00 -13.38
N LEU A 81 18.83 -3.55 -12.30
CA LEU A 81 19.16 -3.23 -10.90
C LEU A 81 20.39 -3.96 -10.35
N HIS A 82 21.12 -4.74 -11.16
CA HIS A 82 22.33 -5.42 -10.71
C HIS A 82 23.37 -4.45 -10.14
N GLU A 83 24.12 -4.93 -9.15
CA GLU A 83 25.26 -4.19 -8.60
C GLU A 83 26.34 -4.00 -9.68
N MET A 84 27.13 -2.95 -9.51
CA MET A 84 28.34 -2.73 -10.28
C MET A 84 29.25 -3.97 -10.25
N SER A 85 29.71 -4.43 -11.41
CA SER A 85 30.72 -5.50 -11.46
C SER A 85 32.09 -4.95 -11.05
N PHE A 86 32.75 -5.64 -10.12
CA PHE A 86 34.11 -5.30 -9.68
C PHE A 86 35.19 -6.14 -10.38
N GLY A 87 34.82 -6.93 -11.39
CA GLY A 87 35.74 -7.71 -12.20
C GLY A 87 36.53 -8.72 -11.37
N ARG A 88 37.86 -8.73 -11.48
CA ARG A 88 38.72 -9.64 -10.72
C ARG A 88 38.75 -9.39 -9.21
N LEU A 89 38.18 -8.28 -8.74
CA LEU A 89 38.12 -7.94 -7.31
C LEU A 89 36.91 -8.54 -6.60
N GLU A 90 35.99 -9.20 -7.31
CA GLU A 90 34.85 -9.90 -6.71
C GLU A 90 35.28 -10.87 -5.61
N ALA A 91 34.57 -10.86 -4.48
CA ALA A 91 34.84 -11.64 -3.27
C ALA A 91 36.21 -11.38 -2.59
N ALA A 92 37.06 -10.51 -3.13
CA ALA A 92 38.35 -10.19 -2.52
C ALA A 92 38.14 -9.47 -1.18
N ARG A 93 39.01 -9.75 -0.20
CA ARG A 93 39.00 -8.98 1.06
C ARG A 93 39.41 -7.55 0.75
N HIS A 94 38.71 -6.57 1.33
CA HIS A 94 39.07 -5.15 1.17
C HIS A 94 40.54 -4.88 1.51
N THR A 95 41.08 -5.57 2.51
CA THR A 95 42.48 -5.40 2.96
C THR A 95 43.52 -6.00 2.02
N ALA A 96 43.15 -6.99 1.20
CA ALA A 96 44.10 -7.67 0.31
C ALA A 96 44.47 -6.83 -0.93
N HIS A 97 43.56 -5.95 -1.37
CA HIS A 97 43.72 -5.09 -2.54
C HIS A 97 43.36 -3.63 -2.20
N ALA A 98 43.70 -3.18 -1.00
CA ALA A 98 43.20 -1.92 -0.44
C ALA A 98 43.48 -0.70 -1.33
N GLU A 99 44.68 -0.61 -1.90
CA GLU A 99 45.06 0.51 -2.78
C GLU A 99 44.23 0.53 -4.07
N GLU A 100 44.15 -0.61 -4.76
CA GLU A 100 43.41 -0.75 -6.01
C GLU A 100 41.91 -0.52 -5.80
N ILE A 101 41.34 -1.11 -4.74
CA ILE A 101 39.92 -0.92 -4.38
C ILE A 101 39.65 0.55 -4.06
N ARG A 102 40.55 1.24 -3.35
CA ARG A 102 40.39 2.65 -3.03
C ARG A 102 40.38 3.50 -4.31
N GLN A 103 41.35 3.29 -5.19
CA GLN A 103 41.43 4.01 -6.48
C GLN A 103 40.18 3.79 -7.34
N CYS A 104 39.72 2.54 -7.49
CA CYS A 104 38.50 2.23 -8.24
C CYS A 104 37.25 2.82 -7.59
N ARG A 105 37.18 2.88 -6.26
CA ARG A 105 36.03 3.44 -5.53
C ARG A 105 35.98 4.97 -5.65
N GLU A 106 37.12 5.65 -5.59
CA GLU A 106 37.20 7.11 -5.76
C GLU A 106 36.77 7.54 -7.18
N SER A 107 37.21 6.79 -8.20
CA SER A 107 36.83 7.07 -9.59
C SER A 107 35.46 6.51 -10.00
N LEU A 108 34.92 5.56 -9.22
CA LEU A 108 33.81 4.67 -9.58
C LEU A 108 34.08 3.88 -10.87
N ASP A 109 35.36 3.60 -11.15
CA ASP A 109 35.81 2.91 -12.36
C ASP A 109 36.58 1.64 -12.02
N TYR A 110 35.94 0.50 -12.29
CA TYR A 110 36.52 -0.84 -12.11
C TYR A 110 36.99 -1.45 -13.43
N SER A 111 37.01 -0.70 -14.54
CA SER A 111 37.42 -1.22 -15.85
C SER A 111 38.85 -1.76 -15.87
N SER A 112 39.76 -1.17 -15.09
CA SER A 112 41.14 -1.67 -14.90
C SER A 112 41.20 -3.05 -14.23
N ALA A 113 40.19 -3.39 -13.43
CA ALA A 113 40.00 -4.70 -12.83
C ALA A 113 39.14 -5.64 -13.71
N GLY A 114 38.73 -5.20 -14.91
CA GLY A 114 37.79 -5.93 -15.78
C GLY A 114 36.33 -5.86 -15.30
N GLY A 115 36.01 -4.93 -14.40
CA GLY A 115 34.67 -4.61 -13.97
C GLY A 115 34.01 -3.53 -14.82
N GLU A 116 32.97 -2.90 -14.29
CA GLU A 116 32.23 -1.86 -15.00
C GLU A 116 32.89 -0.48 -14.89
N SER A 117 32.72 0.32 -15.95
CA SER A 117 33.09 1.73 -15.98
C SER A 117 31.91 2.62 -15.56
N PRO A 118 32.18 3.90 -15.21
CA PRO A 118 31.15 4.90 -14.92
C PRO A 118 30.06 4.98 -16.00
N ALA A 119 30.48 5.04 -17.27
CA ALA A 119 29.57 5.19 -18.41
C ALA A 119 28.64 3.98 -18.60
N MET A 120 29.15 2.76 -18.33
CA MET A 120 28.33 1.54 -18.39
C MET A 120 27.26 1.56 -17.29
N MET A 121 27.66 1.91 -16.06
CA MET A 121 26.76 1.98 -14.92
C MET A 121 25.69 3.06 -15.11
N GLU A 122 26.08 4.27 -15.53
CA GLU A 122 25.15 5.37 -15.81
C GLU A 122 24.15 4.99 -16.91
N THR A 123 24.62 4.43 -18.03
CA THR A 123 23.76 3.98 -19.13
C THR A 123 22.75 2.94 -18.64
N ARG A 124 23.20 1.98 -17.81
CA ARG A 124 22.31 0.96 -17.23
C ARG A 124 21.26 1.57 -16.30
N ILE A 125 21.64 2.47 -15.39
CA ILE A 125 20.70 3.13 -14.46
C ILE A 125 19.64 3.89 -15.25
N ARG A 126 20.06 4.75 -16.18
CA ARG A 126 19.14 5.58 -16.99
C ARG A 126 18.17 4.73 -17.79
N LYS A 127 18.67 3.70 -18.49
CA LYS A 127 17.82 2.78 -19.26
C LYS A 127 16.81 2.05 -18.37
N THR A 128 17.27 1.57 -17.21
CA THR A 128 16.42 0.81 -16.27
C THR A 128 15.30 1.69 -15.72
N LEU A 129 15.61 2.89 -15.25
CA LEU A 129 14.60 3.80 -14.75
C LEU A 129 13.68 4.31 -15.84
N GLN A 130 14.18 4.53 -17.07
CA GLN A 130 13.32 4.90 -18.20
C GLN A 130 12.28 3.82 -18.50
N THR A 131 12.67 2.53 -18.53
CA THR A 131 11.72 1.42 -18.70
C THR A 131 10.63 1.42 -17.63
N ILE A 132 11.00 1.68 -16.37
CA ILE A 132 10.02 1.77 -15.29
C ILE A 132 9.09 2.98 -15.47
N ILE A 133 9.63 4.13 -15.86
CA ILE A 133 8.87 5.37 -16.09
C ILE A 133 7.89 5.20 -17.26
N ASP A 134 8.29 4.50 -18.33
CA ASP A 134 7.46 4.27 -19.51
C ASP A 134 6.23 3.39 -19.21
N GLU A 135 6.28 2.59 -18.14
CA GLU A 135 5.21 1.69 -17.69
C GLU A 135 4.38 2.25 -16.52
N ALA A 136 4.82 3.36 -15.92
CA ALA A 136 4.22 3.93 -14.71
C ALA A 136 3.10 4.94 -15.02
N GLU A 137 2.23 5.14 -14.04
CA GLU A 137 1.17 6.15 -14.04
C GLU A 137 1.55 7.39 -13.18
N ASP A 138 0.83 8.50 -13.38
CA ASP A 138 0.99 9.69 -12.54
C ASP A 138 0.61 9.40 -11.08
N GLY A 139 1.55 9.66 -10.18
CA GLY A 139 1.41 9.42 -8.74
C GLY A 139 1.99 8.10 -8.25
N ASP A 140 2.50 7.25 -9.14
CA ASP A 140 3.02 5.93 -8.78
C ASP A 140 4.15 6.02 -7.75
N ARG A 141 4.11 5.08 -6.80
CA ARG A 141 5.18 4.84 -5.84
C ARG A 141 5.83 3.51 -6.12
N ILE A 142 7.13 3.53 -6.36
CA ILE A 142 7.86 2.37 -6.86
C ILE A 142 8.99 2.01 -5.90
N LEU A 143 8.96 0.78 -5.39
CA LEU A 143 10.05 0.21 -4.60
C LEU A 143 11.08 -0.45 -5.53
N LEU A 144 12.33 -0.08 -5.38
CA LEU A 144 13.47 -0.71 -6.02
C LEU A 144 14.35 -1.33 -4.92
N VAL A 145 14.69 -2.61 -5.04
CA VAL A 145 15.61 -3.27 -4.10
C VAL A 145 16.90 -3.64 -4.83
N GLY A 146 18.00 -3.05 -4.38
CA GLY A 146 19.30 -3.14 -5.05
C GLY A 146 20.46 -3.05 -4.06
N HIS A 147 21.48 -2.30 -4.45
CA HIS A 147 22.82 -2.42 -3.87
C HIS A 147 23.48 -1.07 -3.62
N GLY A 148 24.66 -1.12 -2.99
CA GLY A 148 25.31 0.09 -2.49
C GLY A 148 25.94 0.93 -3.59
N MET A 149 26.69 0.34 -4.51
CA MET A 149 27.33 1.11 -5.59
C MET A 149 26.30 1.60 -6.61
N TYR A 150 25.28 0.79 -6.88
CA TYR A 150 24.11 1.21 -7.66
C TYR A 150 23.48 2.50 -7.09
N GLN A 151 23.27 2.57 -5.76
CA GLN A 151 22.76 3.78 -5.10
C GLN A 151 23.71 4.97 -5.22
N ILE A 152 25.01 4.78 -4.99
CA ILE A 152 26.03 5.84 -5.13
C ILE A 152 26.02 6.41 -6.56
N CYS A 153 26.04 5.53 -7.56
CA CYS A 153 26.01 5.94 -8.97
C CYS A 153 24.68 6.62 -9.34
N THR A 154 23.55 6.17 -8.77
CA THR A 154 22.26 6.85 -8.95
C THR A 154 22.31 8.27 -8.38
N MET A 155 22.79 8.43 -7.14
CA MET A 155 22.94 9.74 -6.51
C MET A 155 23.86 10.68 -7.31
N LYS A 156 25.02 10.18 -7.75
CA LYS A 156 26.01 10.98 -8.48
C LYS A 156 25.55 11.37 -9.89
N TYR A 157 25.14 10.39 -10.70
CA TYR A 157 24.91 10.60 -12.14
C TYR A 157 23.49 11.05 -12.46
N LEU A 158 22.51 10.67 -11.65
CA LEU A 158 21.10 10.98 -11.91
C LEU A 158 20.60 12.14 -11.07
N LEU A 159 20.94 12.15 -9.77
CA LEU A 159 20.37 13.10 -8.80
C LEU A 159 21.28 14.30 -8.52
N GLY A 160 22.49 14.33 -9.10
CA GLY A 160 23.42 15.45 -8.96
C GLY A 160 23.93 15.65 -7.52
N VAL A 161 23.91 14.62 -6.69
CA VAL A 161 24.39 14.69 -5.30
C VAL A 161 25.91 14.75 -5.28
N ASP A 162 26.46 15.69 -4.51
CA ASP A 162 27.89 15.74 -4.19
C ASP A 162 28.23 14.62 -3.19
N ILE A 163 28.81 13.53 -3.72
CA ILE A 163 29.14 12.34 -2.94
C ILE A 163 30.26 12.61 -1.92
N ASP A 164 31.21 13.49 -2.23
CA ASP A 164 32.32 13.79 -1.33
C ASP A 164 31.82 14.59 -0.12
N ALA A 165 30.96 15.58 -0.36
CA ALA A 165 30.29 16.33 0.70
C ALA A 165 29.42 15.41 1.59
N LEU A 166 28.64 14.51 0.97
CA LEU A 166 27.80 13.55 1.70
C LEU A 166 28.65 12.59 2.56
N HIS A 167 29.77 12.11 2.02
CA HIS A 167 30.69 11.25 2.77
C HIS A 167 31.26 11.97 3.99
N GLN A 168 31.71 13.22 3.83
CA GLN A 168 32.23 14.03 4.94
C GLN A 168 31.19 14.28 6.03
N GLU A 169 29.93 14.53 5.65
CA GLU A 169 28.81 14.67 6.59
C GLU A 169 28.56 13.36 7.35
N CYS A 170 28.55 12.24 6.65
CA CYS A 170 28.37 10.90 7.23
C CYS A 170 29.49 10.56 8.23
N ASP A 171 30.74 10.86 7.90
CA ASP A 171 31.90 10.68 8.79
C ASP A 171 31.77 11.54 10.05
N THR A 172 31.31 12.78 9.90
CA THR A 172 31.13 13.72 11.02
C THR A 172 30.01 13.29 11.97
N THR A 173 28.93 12.73 11.42
CA THR A 173 27.73 12.31 12.18
C THR A 173 27.80 10.86 12.67
N GLY A 174 28.78 10.08 12.18
CA GLY A 174 28.92 8.66 12.51
C GLY A 174 27.87 7.77 11.82
N HIS A 175 27.23 8.26 10.76
CA HIS A 175 26.25 7.51 9.98
C HIS A 175 26.89 6.80 8.80
N SER A 176 26.40 5.61 8.45
CA SER A 176 26.80 4.97 7.20
C SER A 176 26.12 5.67 6.03
N MET A 177 26.90 6.10 5.03
CA MET A 177 26.36 6.74 3.82
C MET A 177 25.38 5.83 3.06
N ILE A 178 25.64 4.52 3.05
CA ILE A 178 24.80 3.53 2.35
C ILE A 178 24.55 2.35 3.31
N PRO A 179 23.64 2.48 4.29
CA PRO A 179 23.42 1.44 5.27
C PRO A 179 22.73 0.21 4.65
N ASN A 180 23.01 -0.99 5.14
CA ASN A 180 22.25 -2.18 4.77
C ASN A 180 20.78 -2.06 5.23
N GLY A 181 19.84 -2.48 4.38
CA GLY A 181 18.41 -2.18 4.57
C GLY A 181 18.05 -0.70 4.36
N GLY A 182 19.03 0.16 4.07
CA GLY A 182 18.86 1.60 4.02
C GLY A 182 17.91 2.05 2.92
N ILE A 183 17.15 3.11 3.22
CA ILE A 183 16.06 3.61 2.37
C ILE A 183 16.47 4.98 1.81
N MET A 184 16.51 5.10 0.50
CA MET A 184 16.65 6.35 -0.24
C MET A 184 15.34 6.68 -0.93
N VAL A 185 14.97 7.96 -0.99
CA VAL A 185 13.75 8.42 -1.68
C VAL A 185 14.10 9.52 -2.66
N PHE A 186 13.61 9.40 -3.89
CA PHE A 186 13.74 10.42 -4.92
C PHE A 186 12.51 10.43 -5.82
N THR A 187 12.24 11.56 -6.47
CA THR A 187 11.11 11.72 -7.39
C THR A 187 11.59 11.89 -8.82
N TYR A 188 10.73 11.55 -9.76
CA TYR A 188 10.81 11.95 -11.16
C TYR A 188 9.58 12.78 -11.48
N GLU A 189 9.76 14.01 -11.96
CA GLU A 189 8.67 14.91 -12.32
C GLU A 189 9.03 15.63 -13.62
N ASP A 190 8.22 15.40 -14.65
CA ASP A 190 8.31 16.07 -15.97
C ASP A 190 9.71 16.11 -16.60
N GLY A 191 10.46 15.01 -16.47
CA GLY A 191 11.79 14.85 -17.07
C GLY A 191 12.95 15.07 -16.11
N GLU A 192 12.68 15.53 -14.89
CA GLU A 192 13.71 15.84 -13.91
C GLU A 192 13.65 14.88 -12.71
N TYR A 193 14.82 14.50 -12.20
CA TYR A 193 14.93 13.72 -10.98
C TYR A 193 15.33 14.62 -9.80
N GLN A 194 14.72 14.40 -8.65
CA GLN A 194 15.00 15.17 -7.43
C GLN A 194 15.17 14.25 -6.23
N ILE A 195 16.29 14.38 -5.53
CA ILE A 195 16.51 13.68 -4.26
C ILE A 195 15.59 14.25 -3.19
N GLN A 196 14.81 13.39 -2.52
CA GLN A 196 13.96 13.77 -1.39
C GLN A 196 14.63 13.42 -0.06
N GLN A 197 15.34 12.28 -0.04
CA GLN A 197 16.08 11.80 1.11
C GLN A 197 17.22 10.90 0.66
N VAL A 198 18.44 11.22 1.07
CA VAL A 198 19.61 10.33 0.94
C VAL A 198 19.39 9.01 1.71
N PRO A 199 20.17 7.94 1.46
CA PRO A 199 20.01 6.68 2.17
C PRO A 199 20.14 6.86 3.69
N VAL A 200 19.14 6.39 4.44
CA VAL A 200 19.18 6.36 5.92
C VAL A 200 18.95 4.94 6.43
N GLU A 201 19.47 4.65 7.63
CA GLU A 201 19.16 3.39 8.32
C GLU A 201 17.64 3.25 8.55
N PRO A 202 17.07 2.03 8.47
CA PRO A 202 15.63 1.82 8.64
C PRO A 202 15.05 2.52 9.89
N LYS A 203 15.71 2.42 11.05
CA LYS A 203 15.28 3.10 12.28
C LYS A 203 15.16 4.62 12.18
N ASN A 204 15.88 5.24 11.25
CA ASN A 204 15.90 6.69 11.04
C ASN A 204 14.96 7.10 9.92
N PHE A 205 14.40 6.16 9.17
CA PHE A 205 13.41 6.44 8.15
C PHE A 205 12.10 6.88 8.78
N VAL A 206 11.62 8.04 8.38
CA VAL A 206 10.31 8.56 8.78
C VAL A 206 9.51 8.81 7.52
N TYR A 207 8.50 7.98 7.28
CA TYR A 207 7.54 8.27 6.24
C TYR A 207 6.68 9.46 6.66
N LYS A 208 6.74 10.54 5.88
CA LYS A 208 5.86 11.69 6.04
C LYS A 208 4.79 11.58 4.97
N MET A 209 3.61 11.18 5.37
CA MET A 209 2.42 11.41 4.55
C MET A 209 2.23 12.92 4.40
N GLU A 210 2.08 13.39 3.17
CA GLU A 210 1.69 14.77 2.91
C GLU A 210 0.39 15.08 3.66
N GLU A 211 0.32 16.26 4.27
CA GLU A 211 -0.95 16.74 4.82
C GLU A 211 -1.94 16.91 3.69
N LYS A 212 -3.06 16.20 3.81
CA LYS A 212 -4.14 16.26 2.84
C LYS A 212 -5.47 15.97 3.50
N THR A 213 -6.49 16.53 2.88
CA THR A 213 -7.89 16.27 3.11
C THR A 213 -8.37 15.32 2.03
N VAL A 214 -8.97 14.20 2.40
CA VAL A 214 -9.57 13.25 1.43
C VAL A 214 -11.00 13.01 1.86
N HIS A 215 -11.96 13.17 0.96
CA HIS A 215 -13.37 12.97 1.24
C HIS A 215 -13.79 11.55 0.82
N LEU A 216 -14.18 10.72 1.79
CA LEU A 216 -14.55 9.33 1.56
C LEU A 216 -16.07 9.16 1.61
N TYR A 217 -16.61 8.58 0.55
CA TYR A 217 -18.01 8.22 0.41
C TYR A 217 -18.12 6.70 0.53
N TYR A 218 -18.88 6.20 1.48
CA TYR A 218 -19.11 4.77 1.67
C TYR A 218 -20.55 4.42 1.29
N VAL A 219 -20.71 3.51 0.33
CA VAL A 219 -22.01 3.03 -0.11
C VAL A 219 -22.16 1.55 0.22
N ARG A 220 -23.24 1.21 0.92
CA ARG A 220 -23.64 -0.20 1.09
C ARG A 220 -24.28 -0.70 -0.20
N HIS A 221 -23.99 -1.94 -0.59
CA HIS A 221 -24.66 -2.60 -1.70
C HIS A 221 -26.22 -2.53 -1.61
N GLY A 222 -26.89 -2.65 -2.76
CA GLY A 222 -28.36 -2.73 -2.84
C GLY A 222 -28.93 -4.02 -2.23
N GLU A 223 -30.24 -4.07 -2.03
CA GLU A 223 -30.90 -5.28 -1.50
C GLU A 223 -30.60 -6.52 -2.37
N THR A 224 -30.22 -7.62 -1.72
CA THR A 224 -30.03 -8.94 -2.37
C THR A 224 -31.15 -9.92 -2.04
N LEU A 225 -31.21 -11.05 -2.77
CA LEU A 225 -32.11 -12.16 -2.40
C LEU A 225 -31.88 -12.66 -0.97
N PHE A 226 -30.63 -12.67 -0.47
CA PHE A 226 -30.38 -13.05 0.93
C PHE A 226 -30.94 -12.01 1.90
N ASN A 227 -30.85 -10.71 1.61
CA ASN A 227 -31.51 -9.70 2.44
C ASN A 227 -33.03 -9.90 2.44
N HIS A 228 -33.62 -10.10 1.25
CA HIS A 228 -35.05 -10.32 1.07
C HIS A 228 -35.57 -11.54 1.84
N TYR A 229 -34.83 -12.65 1.82
CA TYR A 229 -35.16 -13.87 2.57
C TYR A 229 -34.58 -13.90 3.99
N ASN A 230 -34.11 -12.77 4.51
CA ASN A 230 -33.56 -12.63 5.85
C ASN A 230 -32.48 -13.66 6.19
N ARG A 231 -31.48 -13.82 5.31
CA ARG A 231 -30.34 -14.71 5.47
C ARG A 231 -29.05 -13.94 5.73
N MET A 232 -28.18 -14.52 6.55
CA MET A 232 -26.82 -14.02 6.74
C MET A 232 -26.04 -14.07 5.43
N GLN A 233 -25.39 -12.97 5.07
CA GLN A 233 -24.61 -12.86 3.85
C GLN A 233 -23.27 -12.22 4.17
N GLY A 234 -22.22 -13.04 4.25
CA GLY A 234 -20.84 -12.58 4.38
C GLY A 234 -20.10 -12.81 3.06
N ARG A 235 -19.31 -13.88 2.98
CA ARG A 235 -18.61 -14.28 1.74
C ARG A 235 -19.53 -14.98 0.74
N SER A 236 -20.65 -15.54 1.18
CA SER A 236 -21.67 -16.04 0.25
C SER A 236 -22.26 -14.89 -0.55
N ASP A 237 -22.67 -15.17 -1.78
CA ASP A 237 -23.25 -14.17 -2.65
C ASP A 237 -24.65 -14.52 -3.14
N SER A 238 -25.40 -13.48 -3.46
CA SER A 238 -26.73 -13.57 -4.06
C SER A 238 -26.99 -12.28 -4.83
N PRO A 239 -27.70 -12.35 -5.97
CA PRO A 239 -27.90 -11.21 -6.84
C PRO A 239 -28.74 -10.13 -6.16
N LEU A 240 -28.60 -8.91 -6.66
CA LEU A 240 -29.49 -7.80 -6.32
C LEU A 240 -30.94 -8.14 -6.69
N THR A 241 -31.90 -7.72 -5.87
CA THR A 241 -33.33 -7.77 -6.23
C THR A 241 -33.67 -6.63 -7.19
N ALA A 242 -34.86 -6.67 -7.80
CA ALA A 242 -35.35 -5.53 -8.57
C ALA A 242 -35.44 -4.24 -7.71
N GLN A 243 -35.84 -4.37 -6.44
CA GLN A 243 -35.85 -3.26 -5.49
C GLN A 243 -34.43 -2.79 -5.16
N GLY A 244 -33.48 -3.73 -4.99
CA GLY A 244 -32.07 -3.43 -4.78
C GLY A 244 -31.43 -2.63 -5.92
N ILE A 245 -31.80 -2.96 -7.16
CA ILE A 245 -31.36 -2.21 -8.34
C ILE A 245 -31.92 -0.77 -8.32
N GLU A 246 -33.20 -0.58 -8.01
CA GLU A 246 -33.78 0.77 -7.92
C GLU A 246 -33.15 1.60 -6.78
N GLN A 247 -32.84 0.97 -5.64
CA GLN A 247 -32.11 1.63 -4.53
C GLN A 247 -30.74 2.16 -4.99
N VAL A 248 -29.94 1.35 -5.69
CA VAL A 248 -28.58 1.78 -6.07
C VAL A 248 -28.57 2.75 -7.24
N LYS A 249 -29.60 2.73 -8.10
CA LYS A 249 -29.81 3.81 -9.08
C LYS A 249 -30.12 5.14 -8.40
N LEU A 250 -30.86 5.13 -7.29
CA LEU A 250 -31.06 6.33 -6.49
C LEU A 250 -29.75 6.79 -5.83
N SER A 251 -28.90 5.86 -5.38
CA SER A 251 -27.54 6.19 -4.93
C SER A 251 -26.73 6.86 -6.04
N GLY A 252 -26.79 6.34 -7.26
CA GLY A 252 -26.16 6.96 -8.44
C GLY A 252 -26.64 8.38 -8.70
N LYS A 253 -27.97 8.61 -8.65
CA LYS A 253 -28.54 9.97 -8.74
C LYS A 253 -28.07 10.88 -7.61
N ALA A 254 -28.02 10.38 -6.38
CA ALA A 254 -27.60 11.17 -5.22
C ALA A 254 -26.13 11.60 -5.31
N LEU A 255 -25.28 10.78 -5.94
CA LEU A 255 -23.84 11.00 -6.07
C LEU A 255 -23.42 11.59 -7.43
N HIS A 256 -24.38 11.91 -8.31
CA HIS A 256 -24.08 12.25 -9.71
C HIS A 256 -23.23 13.52 -9.89
N ASN A 257 -23.27 14.46 -8.94
CA ASN A 257 -22.49 15.72 -8.99
C ASN A 257 -21.16 15.63 -8.24
N ILE A 258 -20.86 14.48 -7.64
CA ILE A 258 -19.61 14.30 -6.91
C ILE A 258 -18.56 13.83 -7.92
N ASP A 259 -17.54 14.66 -8.12
CA ASP A 259 -16.38 14.33 -8.95
C ASP A 259 -15.46 13.40 -8.16
N PHE A 260 -15.54 12.10 -8.45
CA PHE A 260 -14.74 11.07 -7.83
C PHE A 260 -13.43 10.90 -8.60
N ALA A 261 -12.30 11.03 -7.91
CA ALA A 261 -10.99 10.78 -8.50
C ALA A 261 -10.81 9.29 -8.85
N PHE A 262 -11.32 8.41 -7.99
CA PHE A 262 -11.36 6.97 -8.20
C PHE A 262 -12.38 6.30 -7.26
N ALA A 263 -12.69 5.04 -7.54
CA ALA A 263 -13.60 4.23 -6.74
C ALA A 263 -13.02 2.83 -6.50
N TYR A 264 -13.27 2.28 -5.30
CA TYR A 264 -13.02 0.88 -4.99
C TYR A 264 -14.33 0.18 -4.62
N CYS A 265 -14.48 -1.07 -5.00
CA CYS A 265 -15.61 -1.89 -4.60
C CYS A 265 -15.16 -3.23 -4.01
N SER A 266 -15.98 -3.80 -3.15
CA SER A 266 -15.80 -5.20 -2.75
C SER A 266 -15.83 -6.13 -3.96
N THR A 267 -15.02 -7.19 -3.94
CA THR A 267 -15.09 -8.22 -5.00
C THR A 267 -16.34 -9.11 -4.94
N ALA A 268 -17.35 -8.82 -4.12
CA ALA A 268 -18.64 -9.49 -4.21
C ALA A 268 -19.43 -8.96 -5.42
N GLU A 269 -20.15 -9.83 -6.12
CA GLU A 269 -20.98 -9.47 -7.29
C GLU A 269 -21.99 -8.39 -6.94
N ARG A 270 -22.72 -8.54 -5.82
CA ARG A 270 -23.66 -7.50 -5.34
C ARG A 270 -23.06 -6.10 -5.18
N ALA A 271 -21.77 -6.02 -4.83
CA ALA A 271 -21.07 -4.75 -4.65
C ALA A 271 -20.53 -4.21 -5.99
N ARG A 272 -20.04 -5.09 -6.88
CA ARG A 272 -19.65 -4.71 -8.24
C ARG A 272 -20.84 -4.21 -9.04
N ASP A 273 -21.97 -4.90 -8.98
CA ASP A 273 -23.21 -4.49 -9.64
C ASP A 273 -23.68 -3.14 -9.11
N THR A 274 -23.66 -2.96 -7.79
CA THR A 274 -23.95 -1.66 -7.16
C THR A 274 -23.03 -0.56 -7.69
N ALA A 275 -21.72 -0.83 -7.77
CA ALA A 275 -20.76 0.14 -8.29
C ALA A 275 -21.03 0.50 -9.75
N ALA A 276 -21.38 -0.49 -10.59
CA ALA A 276 -21.71 -0.26 -12.00
C ALA A 276 -22.92 0.67 -12.17
N TYR A 277 -23.98 0.50 -11.36
CA TYR A 277 -25.14 1.38 -11.39
C TYR A 277 -24.84 2.80 -10.88
N ILE A 278 -23.97 2.94 -9.87
CA ILE A 278 -23.63 4.26 -9.31
C ILE A 278 -22.74 5.04 -10.28
N LEU A 279 -21.77 4.37 -10.89
CA LEU A 279 -20.76 4.98 -11.76
C LEU A 279 -21.20 5.09 -13.23
N GLU A 280 -22.43 4.71 -13.59
CA GLU A 280 -22.95 4.86 -14.95
C GLU A 280 -22.90 6.34 -15.44
N SER A 281 -22.96 7.30 -14.51
CA SER A 281 -22.84 8.74 -14.78
C SER A 281 -21.42 9.30 -14.66
N HIS A 282 -20.41 8.47 -14.44
CA HIS A 282 -19.02 8.87 -14.19
C HIS A 282 -18.06 8.23 -15.20
N ASP A 283 -16.97 8.92 -15.54
CA ASP A 283 -15.95 8.42 -16.47
C ASP A 283 -14.91 7.49 -15.79
N ILE A 284 -15.28 6.86 -14.67
CA ILE A 284 -14.42 5.94 -13.91
C ILE A 284 -15.13 4.60 -13.68
N THR A 285 -14.36 3.53 -13.49
CA THR A 285 -14.87 2.23 -13.06
C THR A 285 -14.31 1.89 -11.69
N ALA A 286 -15.12 1.28 -10.82
CA ALA A 286 -14.64 0.85 -9.51
C ALA A 286 -13.65 -0.30 -9.62
N ILE A 287 -12.51 -0.17 -8.94
CA ILE A 287 -11.48 -1.21 -8.85
C ILE A 287 -11.90 -2.23 -7.79
N PRO A 288 -12.05 -3.52 -8.11
CA PRO A 288 -12.36 -4.54 -7.12
C PRO A 288 -11.21 -4.72 -6.12
N ASN A 289 -11.51 -4.66 -4.82
CA ASN A 289 -10.55 -4.88 -3.75
C ASN A 289 -11.11 -5.86 -2.70
N GLN A 290 -10.29 -6.82 -2.28
CA GLN A 290 -10.70 -7.88 -1.34
C GLN A 290 -10.85 -7.40 0.10
N ASP A 291 -10.16 -6.33 0.49
CA ASP A 291 -10.24 -5.74 1.82
C ASP A 291 -11.59 -5.06 2.08
N LEU A 292 -12.36 -4.77 1.03
CA LEU A 292 -13.74 -4.28 1.10
C LEU A 292 -14.80 -5.40 1.20
N ARG A 293 -14.42 -6.68 1.24
CA ARG A 293 -15.40 -7.78 1.41
C ARG A 293 -16.15 -7.72 2.74
N GLU A 294 -17.35 -8.29 2.76
CA GLU A 294 -18.09 -8.44 4.01
C GLU A 294 -17.34 -9.39 4.95
N ILE A 295 -17.62 -9.27 6.24
CA ILE A 295 -17.11 -10.18 7.26
C ILE A 295 -17.42 -11.63 6.86
N ASN A 296 -16.43 -12.52 6.93
CA ASN A 296 -16.64 -13.95 6.80
C ASN A 296 -17.33 -14.48 8.05
N PHE A 297 -18.56 -14.95 7.89
CA PHE A 297 -19.35 -15.47 9.01
C PHE A 297 -19.18 -16.97 9.22
N GLY A 298 -18.29 -17.63 8.47
CA GLY A 298 -17.98 -19.05 8.64
C GLY A 298 -19.23 -19.92 8.47
N THR A 299 -19.52 -20.81 9.41
CA THR A 299 -20.70 -21.69 9.36
C THR A 299 -22.05 -20.95 9.47
N TYR A 300 -22.06 -19.63 9.70
CA TYR A 300 -23.29 -18.83 9.79
C TYR A 300 -23.80 -18.33 8.44
N GLU A 301 -22.98 -18.41 7.40
CA GLU A 301 -23.34 -18.05 6.03
C GLU A 301 -24.67 -18.69 5.58
N ALA A 302 -25.52 -17.91 4.92
CA ALA A 302 -26.84 -18.30 4.43
C ALA A 302 -27.87 -18.78 5.47
N ARG A 303 -27.56 -18.86 6.78
CA ARG A 303 -28.54 -19.18 7.83
C ARG A 303 -29.62 -18.08 7.90
N VAL A 304 -30.86 -18.48 8.20
CA VAL A 304 -31.97 -17.54 8.43
C VAL A 304 -31.70 -16.76 9.71
N ARG A 305 -31.54 -15.44 9.59
CA ARG A 305 -31.04 -14.55 10.65
C ARG A 305 -31.91 -14.55 11.89
N ASP A 306 -33.23 -14.52 11.74
CA ASP A 306 -34.15 -14.50 12.88
C ASP A 306 -34.09 -15.78 13.72
N ALA A 307 -33.72 -16.91 13.11
CA ALA A 307 -33.61 -18.18 13.82
C ALA A 307 -32.35 -18.27 14.71
N ILE A 308 -31.43 -17.31 14.60
CA ILE A 308 -30.09 -17.34 15.21
C ILE A 308 -29.72 -16.00 15.84
N MET A 309 -30.72 -15.15 16.13
CA MET A 309 -30.48 -13.77 16.55
C MET A 309 -29.68 -13.68 17.86
N ASP A 310 -29.96 -14.57 18.82
CA ASP A 310 -29.25 -14.60 20.11
C ASP A 310 -27.78 -14.98 19.91
N GLU A 311 -27.49 -16.01 19.10
CA GLU A 311 -26.12 -16.39 18.74
C GLU A 311 -25.40 -15.24 18.03
N LEU A 312 -26.07 -14.53 17.12
CA LEU A 312 -25.49 -13.39 16.41
C LEU A 312 -25.22 -12.22 17.35
N TYR A 313 -26.09 -11.98 18.34
CA TYR A 313 -25.90 -10.90 19.30
C TYR A 313 -24.58 -11.06 20.06
N GLU A 314 -24.29 -12.28 20.53
CA GLU A 314 -23.02 -12.63 21.20
C GLU A 314 -21.81 -12.49 20.27
N ARG A 315 -21.97 -12.85 18.99
CA ARG A 315 -20.87 -12.76 18.01
C ARG A 315 -20.57 -11.35 17.50
N PHE A 316 -21.48 -10.41 17.72
CA PHE A 316 -21.28 -9.01 17.36
C PHE A 316 -21.01 -8.12 18.59
N ASN A 317 -21.20 -8.60 19.81
CA ASN A 317 -21.01 -7.83 21.05
C ASN A 317 -20.25 -8.64 22.11
N PRO A 318 -19.18 -8.08 22.72
CA PRO A 318 -18.69 -6.70 22.60
C PRO A 318 -17.83 -6.43 21.36
N ARG A 319 -17.46 -7.48 20.63
CA ARG A 319 -16.63 -7.42 19.42
C ARG A 319 -17.11 -8.44 18.40
N VAL A 320 -16.76 -8.21 17.14
CA VAL A 320 -17.00 -9.21 16.09
C VAL A 320 -16.10 -10.42 16.31
N ASP A 321 -16.66 -11.63 16.40
CA ASP A 321 -15.86 -12.85 16.46
C ASP A 321 -16.59 -14.06 15.83
N PHE A 322 -16.08 -14.50 14.68
CA PHE A 322 -16.49 -15.74 14.00
C PHE A 322 -15.30 -16.69 13.81
N SER A 323 -14.16 -16.42 14.45
CA SER A 323 -12.91 -17.17 14.22
C SER A 323 -13.00 -18.65 14.63
N ASP A 324 -13.79 -18.96 15.66
CA ASP A 324 -14.07 -20.31 16.15
C ASP A 324 -14.94 -21.14 15.19
N VAL A 325 -15.63 -20.49 14.25
CA VAL A 325 -16.53 -21.13 13.27
C VAL A 325 -16.06 -20.97 11.84
N GLY A 326 -14.75 -20.72 11.64
CA GLY A 326 -14.12 -20.58 10.32
C GLY A 326 -14.40 -19.23 9.63
N GLY A 327 -14.87 -18.25 10.40
CA GLY A 327 -15.05 -16.86 9.98
C GLY A 327 -13.87 -15.98 10.39
N GLU A 328 -14.09 -14.66 10.37
CA GLU A 328 -13.09 -13.65 10.74
C GLU A 328 -13.24 -13.20 12.21
N SER A 329 -12.11 -12.86 12.84
CA SER A 329 -12.08 -12.07 14.07
C SER A 329 -12.15 -10.56 13.78
N GLU A 330 -12.49 -9.75 14.78
CA GLU A 330 -12.49 -8.28 14.65
C GLU A 330 -11.11 -7.73 14.25
N GLU A 331 -10.02 -8.30 14.79
CA GLU A 331 -8.66 -7.88 14.48
C GLU A 331 -8.34 -8.07 12.99
N GLN A 332 -8.72 -9.21 12.41
CA GLN A 332 -8.54 -9.47 10.97
C GLN A 332 -9.36 -8.49 10.11
N VAL A 333 -10.57 -8.13 10.57
CA VAL A 333 -11.41 -7.14 9.89
C VAL A 333 -10.84 -5.73 10.00
N VAL A 334 -10.28 -5.35 11.15
CA VAL A 334 -9.63 -4.05 11.36
C VAL A 334 -8.37 -3.93 10.51
N GLU A 335 -7.53 -4.95 10.45
CA GLU A 335 -6.31 -4.95 9.63
C GLU A 335 -6.62 -4.66 8.15
N ARG A 336 -7.67 -5.26 7.59
CA ARG A 336 -8.07 -5.00 6.21
C ARG A 336 -8.71 -3.62 6.02
N ILE A 337 -9.47 -3.11 7.00
CA ILE A 337 -9.96 -1.72 6.98
C ILE A 337 -8.77 -0.75 6.93
N ASP A 338 -7.75 -0.96 7.76
CA ASP A 338 -6.56 -0.12 7.78
C ASP A 338 -5.80 -0.19 6.46
N ARG A 339 -5.64 -1.38 5.86
CA ARG A 339 -5.00 -1.53 4.55
C ARG A 339 -5.72 -0.75 3.46
N ILE A 340 -7.04 -0.93 3.29
CA ILE A 340 -7.77 -0.23 2.22
C ILE A 340 -7.80 1.29 2.44
N LEU A 341 -7.95 1.75 3.67
CA LEU A 341 -7.98 3.18 3.96
C LEU A 341 -6.61 3.84 3.76
N LYS A 342 -5.52 3.17 4.16
CA LYS A 342 -4.15 3.63 3.85
C LYS A 342 -3.90 3.68 2.35
N LEU A 343 -4.31 2.64 1.61
CA LEU A 343 -4.26 2.63 0.15
C LEU A 343 -4.98 3.85 -0.43
N VAL A 344 -6.25 4.04 -0.08
CA VAL A 344 -7.08 5.15 -0.56
C VAL A 344 -6.44 6.50 -0.26
N VAL A 345 -6.09 6.74 1.01
CA VAL A 345 -5.48 7.99 1.44
C VAL A 345 -4.14 8.20 0.76
N SER A 346 -3.32 7.16 0.59
CA SER A 346 -2.03 7.30 -0.08
C SER A 346 -2.16 7.69 -1.56
N ARG A 347 -3.17 7.15 -2.28
CA ARG A 347 -3.41 7.41 -3.71
C ARG A 347 -4.09 8.76 -3.95
N ALA A 348 -4.99 9.17 -3.05
CA ALA A 348 -5.73 10.43 -3.20
C ALA A 348 -4.81 11.65 -3.11
N LYS A 349 -5.06 12.64 -3.97
CA LYS A 349 -4.55 14.01 -3.87
C LYS A 349 -5.39 14.81 -2.86
N ASP A 350 -4.87 15.96 -2.44
CA ASP A 350 -5.58 16.84 -1.52
C ASP A 350 -6.90 17.35 -2.11
N GLY A 351 -7.97 17.25 -1.33
CA GLY A 351 -9.34 17.64 -1.69
C GLY A 351 -10.11 16.61 -2.53
N GLU A 352 -9.52 15.48 -2.92
CA GLU A 352 -10.20 14.50 -3.79
C GLU A 352 -11.33 13.75 -3.07
N ASN A 353 -12.39 13.43 -3.83
CA ASN A 353 -13.46 12.54 -3.39
C ASN A 353 -13.16 11.11 -3.84
N VAL A 354 -13.34 10.14 -2.94
CA VAL A 354 -13.15 8.72 -3.21
C VAL A 354 -14.41 7.95 -2.83
N LEU A 355 -14.85 7.05 -3.72
CA LEU A 355 -16.02 6.21 -3.49
C LEU A 355 -15.60 4.78 -3.07
N LEU A 356 -16.18 4.27 -1.98
CA LEU A 356 -16.02 2.91 -1.48
C LEU A 356 -17.38 2.20 -1.48
N ILE A 357 -17.52 1.11 -2.25
CA ILE A 357 -18.75 0.31 -2.31
C ILE A 357 -18.55 -1.03 -1.61
N ALA A 358 -19.25 -1.25 -0.50
CA ALA A 358 -19.06 -2.42 0.34
C ALA A 358 -20.33 -2.83 1.12
N HIS A 359 -20.24 -3.13 2.41
CA HIS A 359 -21.22 -3.94 3.15
C HIS A 359 -21.55 -3.40 4.54
N GLY A 360 -22.65 -3.88 5.12
CA GLY A 360 -23.14 -3.34 6.39
C GLY A 360 -22.24 -3.68 7.59
N SER A 361 -21.87 -4.95 7.78
CA SER A 361 -21.11 -5.31 8.99
C SER A 361 -19.69 -4.75 8.95
N LEU A 362 -19.07 -4.74 7.76
CA LEU A 362 -17.83 -4.02 7.53
C LEU A 362 -17.93 -2.53 7.92
N TYR A 363 -18.98 -1.82 7.48
CA TYR A 363 -19.21 -0.43 7.85
C TYR A 363 -19.33 -0.24 9.37
N MET A 364 -20.02 -1.14 10.07
CA MET A 364 -20.14 -1.06 11.52
C MET A 364 -18.81 -1.28 12.25
N THR A 365 -17.98 -2.20 11.77
CA THR A 365 -16.62 -2.39 12.32
C THR A 365 -15.76 -1.17 12.03
N LEU A 366 -15.88 -0.53 10.86
CA LEU A 366 -15.22 0.73 10.54
C LEU A 366 -15.65 1.86 11.48
N LEU A 367 -16.95 2.01 11.75
CA LEU A 367 -17.45 3.02 12.68
C LEU A 367 -16.92 2.84 14.10
N LYS A 368 -16.87 1.61 14.58
CA LYS A 368 -16.29 1.28 15.89
C LYS A 368 -14.80 1.62 15.92
N HIS A 369 -14.05 1.17 14.91
CA HIS A 369 -12.59 1.33 14.83
C HIS A 369 -12.16 2.79 14.71
N LEU A 370 -12.78 3.57 13.83
CA LEU A 370 -12.36 4.94 13.54
C LEU A 370 -12.98 5.98 14.45
N PHE A 371 -14.21 5.76 14.90
CA PHE A 371 -15.01 6.79 15.58
C PHE A 371 -15.52 6.37 16.96
N ASN A 372 -15.19 5.17 17.44
CA ASN A 372 -15.71 4.61 18.69
C ASN A 372 -17.25 4.60 18.74
N ILE A 373 -17.92 4.40 17.60
CA ILE A 373 -19.38 4.33 17.50
C ILE A 373 -19.80 2.85 17.47
N TYR A 374 -20.59 2.42 18.46
CA TYR A 374 -20.99 1.02 18.59
C TYR A 374 -22.36 0.76 17.96
N ARG A 375 -22.56 -0.48 17.49
CA ARG A 375 -23.83 -0.92 16.89
C ARG A 375 -25.02 -0.73 17.83
N ALA A 376 -24.83 -1.02 19.12
CA ALA A 376 -25.88 -0.91 20.13
C ALA A 376 -26.43 0.52 20.21
N ASP A 377 -25.55 1.52 20.28
CA ASP A 377 -25.89 2.95 20.39
C ASP A 377 -26.76 3.41 19.21
N LEU A 378 -26.35 3.06 17.99
CA LEU A 378 -27.10 3.45 16.79
C LEU A 378 -28.44 2.72 16.65
N THR A 379 -28.50 1.46 17.10
CA THR A 379 -29.73 0.65 16.97
C THR A 379 -30.85 1.22 17.82
N GLU A 380 -30.55 1.65 19.05
CA GLU A 380 -31.53 2.27 19.94
C GLU A 380 -32.04 3.60 19.36
N GLN A 381 -31.12 4.47 18.92
CA GLN A 381 -31.47 5.77 18.32
C GLN A 381 -32.33 5.61 17.06
N LYS A 382 -31.89 4.79 16.09
CA LYS A 382 -32.57 4.66 14.80
C LYS A 382 -33.91 3.93 14.91
N LYS A 383 -34.04 3.01 15.86
CA LYS A 383 -35.34 2.38 16.16
C LYS A 383 -36.36 3.41 16.65
N ALA A 384 -35.95 4.40 17.45
CA ALA A 384 -36.83 5.49 17.87
C ALA A 384 -37.26 6.39 16.69
N GLU A 385 -36.41 6.54 15.67
CA GLU A 385 -36.70 7.29 14.43
C GLU A 385 -37.47 6.48 13.37
N GLY A 386 -37.67 5.18 13.57
CA GLY A 386 -38.25 4.28 12.57
C GLY A 386 -37.35 4.04 11.35
N LYS A 387 -36.04 4.23 11.50
CA LYS A 387 -35.03 4.14 10.41
C LYS A 387 -34.13 2.91 10.59
N HIS A 388 -33.54 2.44 9.49
CA HIS A 388 -32.53 1.38 9.50
C HIS A 388 -31.13 1.99 9.64
N ILE A 389 -30.26 1.44 10.49
CA ILE A 389 -28.89 1.97 10.72
C ILE A 389 -27.97 1.89 9.49
N MET A 390 -28.29 1.00 8.55
CA MET A 390 -27.53 0.75 7.33
C MET A 390 -28.49 0.44 6.18
N PRO A 391 -29.21 1.40 5.61
CA PRO A 391 -30.12 1.12 4.50
C PRO A 391 -29.36 0.53 3.30
N ASN A 392 -30.03 -0.32 2.51
CA ASN A 392 -29.46 -0.81 1.25
C ASN A 392 -29.32 0.37 0.27
N GLY A 393 -28.19 0.45 -0.45
CA GLY A 393 -27.83 1.65 -1.23
C GLY A 393 -27.48 2.88 -0.36
N GLY A 394 -27.43 2.73 0.96
CA GLY A 394 -27.20 3.83 1.89
C GLY A 394 -25.82 4.45 1.74
N ILE A 395 -25.74 5.76 1.98
CA ILE A 395 -24.56 6.61 1.75
C ILE A 395 -24.09 7.18 3.09
N ALA A 396 -22.83 6.95 3.42
CA ALA A 396 -22.13 7.60 4.53
C ALA A 396 -20.98 8.46 4.00
N LYS A 397 -20.60 9.48 4.77
CA LYS A 397 -19.49 10.37 4.41
C LYS A 397 -18.57 10.59 5.61
N PHE A 398 -17.28 10.50 5.38
CA PHE A 398 -16.25 10.85 6.36
C PHE A 398 -15.02 11.39 5.64
N THR A 399 -14.20 12.14 6.36
CA THR A 399 -13.04 12.82 5.79
C THR A 399 -11.79 12.40 6.53
N TYR A 400 -10.71 12.12 5.79
CA TYR A 400 -9.38 12.01 6.36
C TYR A 400 -8.72 13.39 6.31
N SER A 401 -8.26 13.92 7.43
CA SER A 401 -7.47 15.15 7.49
C SER A 401 -6.53 15.13 8.69
N HIS A 402 -5.35 15.76 8.56
CA HIS A 402 -4.37 15.87 9.66
C HIS A 402 -4.02 14.53 10.34
N GLY A 403 -3.95 13.44 9.57
CA GLY A 403 -3.62 12.12 10.11
C GLY A 403 -4.78 11.36 10.76
N THR A 404 -5.99 11.92 10.77
CA THR A 404 -7.15 11.34 11.46
C THR A 404 -8.41 11.33 10.58
N TYR A 405 -9.34 10.43 10.90
CA TYR A 405 -10.64 10.38 10.25
C TYR A 405 -11.68 11.15 11.06
N HIS A 406 -12.55 11.88 10.37
CA HIS A 406 -13.68 12.62 10.94
C HIS A 406 -14.98 12.17 10.27
N LEU A 407 -15.93 11.69 11.06
CA LEU A 407 -17.24 11.33 10.55
C LEU A 407 -18.02 12.61 10.23
N GLU A 408 -18.47 12.76 8.98
CA GLU A 408 -19.32 13.88 8.57
C GLU A 408 -20.80 13.49 8.62
N GLN A 409 -21.10 12.27 8.19
CA GLN A 409 -22.46 11.79 8.07
C GLN A 409 -22.52 10.27 8.24
N LEU A 410 -23.40 9.82 9.14
CA LEU A 410 -23.78 8.41 9.23
C LEU A 410 -24.49 7.96 7.95
N MET A 411 -24.59 6.63 7.78
CA MET A 411 -25.29 6.07 6.63
C MET A 411 -26.77 6.46 6.65
N ILE A 412 -27.22 7.12 5.59
CA ILE A 412 -28.61 7.53 5.33
C ILE A 412 -29.06 7.00 3.97
N THR A 413 -30.35 7.05 3.67
CA THR A 413 -30.84 6.60 2.35
C THR A 413 -30.39 7.57 1.25
N PRO A 414 -30.34 7.14 -0.02
CA PRO A 414 -30.04 8.04 -1.15
C PRO A 414 -30.96 9.27 -1.23
N GLU A 415 -32.23 9.11 -0.87
CA GLU A 415 -33.21 10.20 -0.84
C GLU A 415 -32.86 11.22 0.23
N GLU A 416 -32.61 10.77 1.46
CA GLU A 416 -32.16 11.64 2.55
C GLU A 416 -30.86 12.36 2.18
N PHE A 417 -29.93 11.68 1.50
CA PHE A 417 -28.68 12.29 1.03
C PHE A 417 -28.92 13.45 0.05
N MET A 418 -29.91 13.35 -0.84
CA MET A 418 -30.25 14.43 -1.78
C MET A 418 -30.88 15.65 -1.11
N GLU A 419 -31.48 15.48 0.08
CA GLU A 419 -32.12 16.56 0.85
C GLU A 419 -31.12 17.38 1.67
N VAL A 420 -29.96 16.83 2.02
CA VAL A 420 -28.98 17.39 2.98
C VAL A 420 -28.01 18.42 2.34
N LYS A 421 -28.42 19.11 1.26
CA LYS A 421 -27.54 20.04 0.52
C LYS A 421 -27.11 21.29 1.30
#